data_AF-A0A4S9K891-F1
#
_entry.id   AF-A0A4S9K891-F1
#
_cell.length_a   1.000
_cell.length_b   1.000
_cell.length_c   1.000
_cell.angle_alpha   90.00
_cell.angle_beta   90.00
_cell.angle_gamma   90.00
#
_symmetry.space_group_name_H-M   'P 1'
#
loop_
_entity.id
_entity.type
_entity.pdbx_description
1 polymer ?
#
loop_
_entity_poly.entity_id
_entity_poly.type
_entity_poly.pdbx_seq_one_letter_code
_entity_poly.pdbx_strand_id
1 'polypeptide(L)'
;MLDEIPIQDQYVFTSLRYDGSMKRNAQNPVCCPDSKAAYLIKYHYERLVTAADHLGWYDTNKRLKGPVDLFTRIQTAVAEHKKKTGNKCPFKVRVCLRHSGKMEIGVEPIMATKQPLLFPTTLDLAKCSGEAASQHPIFKAVLDVLPTRTTTFTRDKTHYRTMYNYARQCAQIQSYQDAKEVILFNRDNQVMDGSITTPYFYRDGKWMTPHRDCGGQQGTTRRWAIDQGICHAGIIDISTIKHDEIIWLSNGVKGFFTARFVACNDRLARTPSYESRISHVSRSDSGIDEKHSLRPHQDEVAEDDIEPTRQKWTAEPGAEDFRNTAFTLDVFERALKL
;
A
#
# COMPACT_ATOMS: atom_id res chain seq x y z
N MET A 1 -13.53 -20.26 3.30
CA MET A 1 -12.83 -19.35 4.22
C MET A 1 -11.38 -19.32 3.75
N LEU A 2 -10.88 -18.18 3.26
CA LEU A 2 -9.44 -18.04 3.04
C LEU A 2 -8.82 -18.01 4.44
N ASP A 3 -7.93 -18.96 4.74
CA ASP A 3 -7.31 -19.11 6.06
C ASP A 3 -6.86 -17.76 6.60
N GLU A 4 -7.45 -17.34 7.72
CA GLU A 4 -7.04 -16.11 8.38
C GLU A 4 -5.59 -16.28 8.82
N ILE A 5 -4.71 -15.40 8.32
CA ILE A 5 -3.32 -15.38 8.73
C ILE A 5 -3.30 -15.18 10.25
N PRO A 6 -2.70 -16.10 11.02
CA PRO A 6 -2.68 -15.99 12.48
C PRO A 6 -2.11 -14.64 12.93
N ILE A 7 -2.66 -14.04 13.98
CA ILE A 7 -2.28 -12.69 14.42
C ILE A 7 -0.77 -12.53 14.68
N GLN A 8 -0.09 -13.61 15.09
CA GLN A 8 1.36 -13.65 15.28
C GLN A 8 2.16 -13.48 13.98
N ASP A 9 1.58 -13.88 12.85
CA ASP A 9 2.18 -13.82 11.52
C ASP A 9 1.85 -12.52 10.80
N GLN A 10 0.85 -11.79 11.29
CA GLN A 10 0.49 -10.49 10.78
C GLN A 10 1.55 -9.43 11.15
N TYR A 11 1.84 -8.57 10.19
CA TYR A 11 2.67 -7.39 10.42
C TYR A 11 2.21 -6.20 9.58
N VAL A 12 2.48 -5.01 10.09
CA VAL A 12 2.51 -3.76 9.32
C VAL A 12 3.96 -3.49 8.92
N PHE A 13 4.18 -2.82 7.80
CA PHE A 13 5.55 -2.55 7.37
C PHE A 13 5.73 -1.23 6.66
N THR A 14 6.98 -0.81 6.64
CA THR A 14 7.45 0.39 5.97
C THR A 14 8.72 0.05 5.18
N SER A 15 8.90 0.67 4.02
CA SER A 15 10.15 0.57 3.26
C SER A 15 10.63 1.95 2.90
N LEU A 16 11.91 2.22 3.19
CA LEU A 16 12.55 3.51 2.96
C LEU A 16 13.95 3.38 2.37
N ARG A 17 14.44 4.46 1.77
CA ARG A 17 15.84 4.63 1.36
C ARG A 17 16.68 5.09 2.55
N TYR A 18 17.76 4.37 2.82
CA TYR A 18 18.84 4.79 3.71
C TYR A 18 20.09 5.08 2.88
N ASP A 19 20.57 6.32 2.92
CA ASP A 19 21.75 6.76 2.19
C ASP A 19 22.65 7.58 3.11
N GLY A 20 23.76 6.97 3.56
CA GLY A 20 24.71 7.64 4.45
C GLY A 20 25.45 8.83 3.81
N SER A 21 25.41 8.94 2.48
CA SER A 21 26.00 10.07 1.74
C SER A 21 25.02 11.24 1.57
N MET A 22 23.75 11.07 1.95
CA MET A 22 22.73 12.10 1.80
C MET A 22 23.09 13.35 2.60
N LYS A 23 23.20 14.48 1.90
CA LYS A 23 23.38 15.79 2.52
C LYS A 23 22.12 16.19 3.28
N ARG A 24 22.28 17.01 4.32
CA ARG A 24 21.13 17.57 5.04
C ARG A 24 20.28 18.37 4.07
N ASN A 25 18.99 18.08 4.05
CA ASN A 25 18.00 18.80 3.25
C ASN A 25 16.89 19.27 4.22
N ALA A 26 16.52 20.54 4.14
CA ALA A 26 15.47 21.12 4.99
C ALA A 26 14.10 20.44 4.80
N GLN A 27 13.85 19.91 3.61
CA GLN A 27 12.62 19.19 3.26
C GLN A 27 12.61 17.73 3.75
N ASN A 28 13.74 17.19 4.25
CA ASN A 28 13.75 15.89 4.92
C ASN A 28 13.56 16.11 6.43
N PRO A 29 12.36 15.87 7.00
CA PRO A 29 12.16 16.06 8.44
C PRO A 29 13.00 15.06 9.23
N VAL A 30 14.03 15.59 9.90
CA VAL A 30 14.93 14.83 10.75
C VAL A 30 14.36 14.68 12.16
N CYS A 31 14.56 13.52 12.79
CA CYS A 31 14.29 13.30 14.21
C CYS A 31 15.53 13.49 15.10
N CYS A 32 16.72 13.41 14.51
CA CYS A 32 18.02 13.71 15.11
C CYS A 32 19.04 14.09 14.01
N PRO A 33 20.20 14.70 14.33
CA PRO A 33 21.18 15.13 13.32
C PRO A 33 21.59 14.07 12.29
N ASP A 34 21.71 12.81 12.73
CA ASP A 34 22.13 11.68 11.88
C ASP A 34 21.00 11.13 11.00
N SER A 35 19.75 11.42 11.36
CA SER A 35 18.59 10.91 10.62
C SER A 35 18.42 11.47 9.21
N LYS A 36 19.27 12.43 8.80
CA LYS A 36 19.37 12.90 7.41
C LYS A 36 19.60 11.76 6.40
N ALA A 37 20.23 10.66 6.84
CA ALA A 37 20.48 9.49 6.01
C ALA A 37 19.22 8.68 5.71
N ALA A 38 18.19 8.76 6.55
CA ALA A 38 16.92 8.08 6.36
C ALA A 38 15.93 9.01 5.66
N TYR A 39 15.51 8.63 4.46
CA TYR A 39 14.57 9.42 3.68
C TYR A 39 13.18 9.42 4.33
N LEU A 40 12.68 10.61 4.69
CA LEU A 40 11.34 10.85 5.26
C LEU A 40 11.02 10.07 6.55
N ILE A 41 12.02 9.87 7.41
CA ILE A 41 11.91 8.98 8.59
C ILE A 41 10.68 9.27 9.48
N LYS A 42 10.33 10.55 9.69
CA LYS A 42 9.16 10.94 10.48
C LYS A 42 7.85 10.38 9.89
N TYR A 43 7.67 10.51 8.58
CA TYR A 43 6.50 9.96 7.87
C TYR A 43 6.45 8.43 7.94
N HIS A 44 7.62 7.78 7.88
CA HIS A 44 7.72 6.32 8.00
C HIS A 44 7.36 5.83 9.41
N TYR A 45 7.76 6.56 10.46
CA TYR A 45 7.35 6.30 11.84
C TYR A 45 5.84 6.45 12.02
N GLU A 46 5.28 7.59 11.61
CA GLU A 46 3.85 7.87 11.76
C GLU A 46 2.99 6.86 10.99
N ARG A 47 3.43 6.43 9.79
CA ARG A 47 2.76 5.36 9.04
C ARG A 47 2.68 4.05 9.82
N LEU A 48 3.75 3.66 10.53
CA LEU A 48 3.75 2.44 11.32
C LEU A 48 2.80 2.55 12.52
N VAL A 49 2.82 3.68 13.22
CA VAL A 49 1.94 3.95 14.37
C VAL A 49 0.48 3.95 13.93
N THR A 50 0.13 4.72 12.90
CA THR A 50 -1.25 4.79 12.38
C THR A 50 -1.75 3.42 11.92
N ALA A 51 -0.92 2.63 11.23
CA ALA A 51 -1.32 1.29 10.80
C ALA A 51 -1.52 0.33 11.99
N ALA A 52 -0.69 0.43 13.03
CA ALA A 52 -0.86 -0.34 14.26
C ALA A 52 -2.14 0.08 15.02
N ASP A 53 -2.43 1.38 15.08
CA ASP A 53 -3.65 1.93 15.69
C ASP A 53 -4.92 1.43 15.01
N HIS A 54 -4.97 1.48 13.67
CA HIS A 54 -6.12 0.98 12.91
C HIS A 54 -6.39 -0.51 13.11
N LEU A 55 -5.37 -1.29 13.50
CA LEU A 55 -5.48 -2.72 13.81
C LEU A 55 -5.67 -3.00 15.31
N GLY A 56 -5.70 -1.98 16.16
CA GLY A 56 -5.85 -2.12 17.62
C GLY A 56 -4.61 -2.64 18.34
N TRP A 57 -3.41 -2.51 17.75
CA TRP A 57 -2.17 -3.08 18.28
C TRP A 57 -1.52 -2.16 19.32
N TYR A 58 -2.21 -1.85 20.41
CA TYR A 58 -1.76 -0.83 21.38
C TYR A 58 -0.41 -1.15 22.05
N ASP A 59 -0.11 -2.43 22.28
CA ASP A 59 1.19 -2.84 22.86
C ASP A 59 2.36 -2.59 21.91
N THR A 60 2.10 -2.59 20.60
CA THR A 60 3.10 -2.22 19.59
C THR A 60 3.53 -0.76 19.76
N ASN A 61 2.58 0.14 20.00
CA ASN A 61 2.88 1.56 20.18
C ASN A 61 3.69 1.83 21.44
N LYS A 62 3.47 1.05 22.52
CA LYS A 62 4.30 1.15 23.74
C LYS A 62 5.76 0.77 23.47
N ARG A 63 6.02 -0.16 22.55
CA ARG A 63 7.37 -0.62 22.22
C ARG A 63 8.10 0.31 21.24
N LEU A 64 7.38 1.00 20.38
CA LEU A 64 7.96 1.95 19.43
C LEU A 64 8.11 3.34 20.09
N LYS A 65 9.27 3.59 20.70
CA LYS A 65 9.53 4.76 21.55
C LYS A 65 9.86 6.05 20.75
N GLY A 66 9.09 6.32 19.69
CA GLY A 66 9.24 7.51 18.87
C GLY A 66 10.13 7.34 17.62
N PRO A 67 10.22 8.39 16.79
CA PRO A 67 10.97 8.34 15.53
C PRO A 67 12.49 8.23 15.73
N VAL A 68 13.03 8.65 16.88
CA VAL A 68 14.45 8.48 17.22
C VAL A 68 14.76 7.01 17.50
N ASP A 69 13.94 6.30 18.27
CA ASP A 69 14.11 4.86 18.52
C ASP A 69 14.05 4.05 17.22
N LEU A 70 13.09 4.36 16.33
CA LEU A 70 13.01 3.75 15.01
C LEU A 70 14.30 3.98 14.20
N PHE A 71 14.79 5.23 14.16
CA PHE A 71 16.02 5.56 13.44
C PHE A 71 17.23 4.82 14.00
N THR A 72 17.41 4.80 15.33
CA THR A 72 18.52 4.10 15.98
C THR A 72 18.53 2.61 15.61
N ARG A 73 17.38 1.94 15.64
CA ARG A 73 17.27 0.53 15.23
C ARG A 73 17.64 0.32 13.76
N ILE A 74 17.18 1.21 12.87
CA ILE A 74 17.55 1.18 11.45
C ILE A 74 19.06 1.38 11.28
N GLN A 75 19.64 2.36 11.97
CA GLN A 75 21.06 2.68 11.89
C GLN A 75 21.92 1.49 12.34
N THR A 76 21.55 0.82 13.44
CA THR A 76 22.20 -0.41 13.91
C THR A 76 22.14 -1.51 12.85
N ALA A 77 20.95 -1.82 12.31
CA ALA A 77 20.80 -2.86 11.29
C ALA A 77 21.60 -2.56 10.01
N VAL A 78 21.65 -1.30 9.59
CA VAL A 78 22.47 -0.89 8.44
C VAL A 78 23.97 -0.99 8.76
N ALA A 79 24.40 -0.60 9.95
CA ALA A 79 25.80 -0.70 10.36
C ALA A 79 26.27 -2.17 10.41
N GLU A 80 25.44 -3.07 10.94
CA GLU A 80 25.69 -4.52 10.94
C GLU A 80 25.77 -5.08 9.52
N HIS A 81 24.83 -4.71 8.65
CA HIS A 81 24.84 -5.12 7.24
C HIS A 81 26.10 -4.65 6.51
N LYS A 82 26.52 -3.40 6.74
CA LYS A 82 27.77 -2.84 6.19
C LYS A 82 29.00 -3.61 6.66
N LYS A 83 29.08 -3.94 7.96
CA LYS A 83 30.17 -4.74 8.52
C LYS A 83 30.24 -6.13 7.88
N LYS A 84 29.08 -6.77 7.66
CA LYS A 84 28.99 -8.12 7.09
C LYS A 84 29.33 -8.17 5.59
N THR A 85 28.91 -7.16 4.82
CA THR A 85 28.98 -7.19 3.34
C THR A 85 30.07 -6.31 2.74
N GLY A 86 30.63 -5.37 3.51
CA GLY A 86 31.51 -4.31 3.00
C GLY A 86 30.83 -3.29 2.09
N ASN A 87 29.51 -3.41 1.86
CA ASN A 87 28.79 -2.57 0.92
C ASN A 87 28.64 -1.13 1.42
N LYS A 88 28.90 -0.15 0.55
CA LYS A 88 28.79 1.29 0.85
C LYS A 88 27.66 2.00 0.08
N CYS A 89 26.90 1.28 -0.74
CA CYS A 89 25.80 1.84 -1.54
C CYS A 89 24.62 2.28 -0.66
N PRO A 90 23.66 3.06 -1.21
CA PRO A 90 22.38 3.29 -0.56
C PRO A 90 21.61 1.98 -0.37
N PHE A 91 20.84 1.87 0.70
CA PHE A 91 20.07 0.68 1.06
C PHE A 91 18.56 0.93 1.00
N LYS A 92 17.81 -0.09 0.61
CA LYS A 92 16.40 -0.23 0.88
C LYS A 92 16.30 -0.90 2.25
N VAL A 93 15.69 -0.21 3.20
CA VAL A 93 15.42 -0.73 4.53
C VAL A 93 13.94 -1.06 4.61
N ARG A 94 13.61 -2.31 4.92
CA ARG A 94 12.24 -2.78 5.18
C ARG A 94 12.10 -3.05 6.67
N VAL A 95 11.26 -2.27 7.34
CA VAL A 95 10.93 -2.47 8.75
C VAL A 95 9.54 -3.10 8.83
N CYS A 96 9.47 -4.30 9.40
CA CYS A 96 8.24 -5.01 9.71
C CYS A 96 7.99 -4.93 11.22
N LEU A 97 6.75 -4.63 11.60
CA LEU A 97 6.31 -4.47 12.98
C LEU A 97 5.11 -5.38 13.21
N ARG A 98 5.24 -6.31 14.15
CA ARG A 98 4.21 -7.31 14.50
C ARG A 98 3.34 -6.82 15.65
N HIS A 99 2.17 -7.44 15.85
CA HIS A 99 1.24 -7.14 16.96
C HIS A 99 1.92 -7.11 18.35
N SER A 100 2.87 -8.02 18.59
CA SER A 100 3.63 -8.07 19.85
C SER A 100 4.58 -6.88 20.06
N GLY A 101 4.73 -6.02 19.05
CA GLY A 101 5.74 -4.97 18.93
C GLY A 101 7.15 -5.48 18.65
N LYS A 102 7.31 -6.77 18.29
CA LYS A 102 8.56 -7.28 17.69
C LYS A 102 8.80 -6.56 16.37
N MET A 103 10.01 -6.06 16.19
CA MET A 103 10.45 -5.38 14.97
C MET A 103 11.51 -6.21 14.24
N GLU A 104 11.32 -6.40 12.94
CA GLU A 104 12.24 -7.10 12.05
C GLU A 104 12.70 -6.11 10.97
N ILE A 105 14.01 -5.94 10.81
CA ILE A 105 14.59 -4.97 9.86
C ILE A 105 15.41 -5.71 8.81
N GLY A 106 14.93 -5.69 7.56
CA GLY A 106 15.66 -6.15 6.39
C GLY A 106 16.43 -5.00 5.74
N VAL A 107 17.67 -5.26 5.32
CA VAL A 107 18.54 -4.29 4.64
C VAL A 107 19.00 -4.91 3.33
N GLU A 108 18.69 -4.26 2.22
CA GLU A 108 19.04 -4.68 0.85
C GLU A 108 19.75 -3.54 0.12
N PRO A 109 20.83 -3.80 -0.63
CA PRO A 109 21.47 -2.77 -1.44
C PRO A 109 20.56 -2.29 -2.57
N ILE A 110 20.56 -0.98 -2.84
CA ILE A 110 19.87 -0.40 -3.99
C ILE A 110 20.83 -0.43 -5.17
N MET A 111 20.55 -1.28 -6.15
CA MET A 111 21.34 -1.42 -7.39
C MET A 111 21.05 -0.33 -8.45
N ALA A 112 20.35 0.74 -8.09
CA ALA A 112 19.99 1.78 -9.06
C ALA A 112 21.24 2.54 -9.53
N THR A 113 21.41 2.63 -10.84
CA THR A 113 22.54 3.32 -11.48
C THR A 113 22.35 4.84 -11.58
N LYS A 114 21.09 5.30 -11.48
CA LYS A 114 20.72 6.72 -11.65
C LYS A 114 20.48 7.40 -10.31
N GLN A 115 20.84 8.68 -10.21
CA GLN A 115 20.51 9.49 -9.04
C GLN A 115 18.98 9.64 -8.93
N PRO A 116 18.38 9.33 -7.76
CA PRO A 116 16.94 9.46 -7.59
C PRO A 116 16.55 10.91 -7.32
N LEU A 117 15.37 11.32 -7.81
CA LEU A 117 14.75 12.59 -7.44
C LEU A 117 14.00 12.42 -6.13
N LEU A 118 14.66 12.72 -5.01
CA LEU A 118 14.06 12.56 -3.68
C LEU A 118 13.22 13.75 -3.25
N PHE A 119 13.67 14.98 -3.50
CA PHE A 119 13.04 16.18 -2.97
C PHE A 119 12.71 17.17 -4.11
N PRO A 120 11.76 16.84 -5.00
CA PRO A 120 11.32 17.79 -6.02
C PRO A 120 10.69 19.02 -5.35
N THR A 121 10.92 20.22 -5.91
CA THR A 121 10.20 21.45 -5.50
C THR A 121 8.92 21.65 -6.30
N THR A 122 8.77 20.94 -7.42
CA THR A 122 7.60 20.92 -8.29
C THR A 122 7.53 19.58 -9.03
N LEU A 123 6.36 19.22 -9.53
CA LEU A 123 6.18 18.10 -10.48
C LEU A 123 6.00 18.60 -11.93
N ASP A 124 6.13 19.90 -12.16
CA ASP A 124 6.17 20.47 -13.52
C ASP A 124 7.39 19.95 -14.28
N LEU A 125 7.15 19.10 -15.29
CA LEU A 125 8.19 18.45 -16.09
C LEU A 125 9.12 19.46 -16.76
N ALA A 126 8.62 20.64 -17.15
CA ALA A 126 9.44 21.67 -17.78
C ALA A 126 10.45 22.31 -16.80
N LYS A 127 10.16 22.25 -15.49
CA LYS A 127 10.98 22.84 -14.42
C LYS A 127 11.85 21.81 -13.70
N CYS A 128 11.64 20.53 -13.92
CA CYS A 128 12.43 19.46 -13.31
C CYS A 128 13.59 19.04 -14.22
N SER A 129 14.79 19.52 -13.91
CA SER A 129 16.02 19.08 -14.59
C SER A 129 16.54 17.78 -13.98
N GLY A 130 16.14 16.62 -14.53
CA GLY A 130 16.70 15.33 -14.11
C GLY A 130 16.17 14.15 -14.90
N GLU A 131 16.97 13.08 -15.03
CA GLU A 131 16.57 11.88 -15.78
C GLU A 131 15.31 11.20 -15.23
N ALA A 132 15.05 11.35 -13.93
CA ALA A 132 13.83 10.85 -13.28
C ALA A 132 12.58 11.66 -13.68
N ALA A 133 12.75 12.87 -14.20
CA ALA A 133 11.72 13.78 -14.67
C ALA A 133 11.66 13.82 -16.22
N SER A 134 11.80 12.66 -16.85
CA SER A 134 11.91 12.58 -18.31
C SER A 134 10.55 12.75 -18.98
N GLN A 135 10.49 13.55 -20.05
CA GLN A 135 9.34 13.59 -20.97
C GLN A 135 9.19 12.29 -21.77
N HIS A 136 10.24 11.46 -21.81
CA HIS A 136 10.29 10.16 -22.47
C HIS A 136 10.71 9.10 -21.44
N PRO A 137 9.86 8.80 -20.45
CA PRO A 137 10.21 7.86 -19.40
C PRO A 137 10.30 6.43 -19.94
N ILE A 138 11.25 5.68 -19.41
CA ILE A 138 11.34 4.23 -19.65
C ILE A 138 10.28 3.44 -18.88
N PHE A 139 9.77 4.00 -17.79
CA PHE A 139 8.73 3.36 -16.98
C PHE A 139 7.38 3.43 -17.68
N LYS A 140 6.69 2.29 -17.71
CA LYS A 140 5.31 2.19 -18.21
C LYS A 140 4.33 2.07 -17.04
N ALA A 141 3.25 2.81 -17.08
CA ALA A 141 2.11 2.62 -16.17
C ALA A 141 0.94 2.02 -16.95
N VAL A 142 0.26 1.04 -16.38
CA VAL A 142 -0.94 0.42 -16.98
C VAL A 142 -2.05 0.39 -15.95
N LEU A 143 -3.30 0.51 -16.37
CA LEU A 143 -4.43 0.30 -15.46
C LEU A 143 -4.57 -1.19 -15.13
N ASP A 144 -4.98 -1.49 -13.89
CA ASP A 144 -5.42 -2.82 -13.51
C ASP A 144 -6.67 -3.24 -14.29
N VAL A 145 -6.96 -4.54 -14.34
CA VAL A 145 -8.09 -5.09 -15.09
C VAL A 145 -9.40 -5.12 -14.28
N LEU A 146 -9.29 -5.13 -12.95
CA LEU A 146 -10.42 -5.25 -12.03
C LEU A 146 -10.35 -4.18 -10.92
N PRO A 147 -11.51 -3.68 -10.46
CA PRO A 147 -11.54 -2.76 -9.33
C PRO A 147 -11.13 -3.48 -8.04
N THR A 148 -10.39 -2.76 -7.20
CA THR A 148 -9.97 -3.21 -5.88
C THR A 148 -10.99 -2.78 -4.83
N ARG A 149 -11.40 -3.70 -3.97
CA ARG A 149 -12.25 -3.38 -2.81
C ARG A 149 -11.42 -2.62 -1.77
N THR A 150 -11.91 -1.47 -1.33
CA THR A 150 -11.30 -0.68 -0.26
C THR A 150 -11.45 -1.38 1.08
N THR A 151 -10.34 -1.58 1.79
CA THR A 151 -10.28 -2.22 3.11
C THR A 151 -9.18 -1.58 3.96
N THR A 152 -9.05 -1.97 5.23
CA THR A 152 -7.88 -1.59 6.05
C THR A 152 -6.57 -2.02 5.38
N PHE A 153 -6.54 -3.15 4.68
CA PHE A 153 -5.34 -3.64 3.97
C PHE A 153 -4.99 -2.86 2.69
N THR A 154 -5.93 -2.07 2.15
CA THR A 154 -5.60 -1.11 1.07
C THR A 154 -5.14 0.22 1.64
N ARG A 155 -5.72 0.67 2.76
CA ARG A 155 -5.37 1.93 3.42
C ARG A 155 -4.02 1.90 4.14
N ASP A 156 -3.71 0.79 4.80
CA ASP A 156 -2.49 0.58 5.57
C ASP A 156 -1.52 -0.35 4.84
N LYS A 157 -0.23 -0.16 5.12
CA LYS A 157 0.81 -0.97 4.51
C LYS A 157 1.06 -2.23 5.34
N THR A 158 0.34 -3.31 5.03
CA THR A 158 0.38 -4.56 5.79
C THR A 158 0.94 -5.73 4.99
N HIS A 159 1.26 -6.82 5.67
CA HIS A 159 1.62 -8.11 5.08
C HIS A 159 0.59 -8.63 4.05
N TYR A 160 -0.69 -8.30 4.22
CA TYR A 160 -1.75 -8.71 3.29
C TYR A 160 -1.68 -7.88 2.01
N ARG A 161 -1.08 -8.47 0.97
CA ARG A 161 -0.82 -7.80 -0.31
C ARG A 161 -1.43 -8.49 -1.51
N THR A 162 -2.36 -9.42 -1.30
CA THR A 162 -2.93 -10.29 -2.35
C THR A 162 -3.51 -9.48 -3.51
N MET A 163 -4.25 -8.40 -3.25
CA MET A 163 -4.78 -7.52 -4.29
C MET A 163 -3.68 -6.88 -5.14
N TYR A 164 -2.60 -6.40 -4.51
CA TYR A 164 -1.47 -5.79 -5.23
C TYR A 164 -0.67 -6.83 -6.01
N ASN A 165 -0.49 -8.02 -5.44
CA ASN A 165 0.23 -9.11 -6.08
C ASN A 165 -0.53 -9.62 -7.31
N TYR A 166 -1.85 -9.77 -7.20
CA TYR A 166 -2.73 -10.11 -8.31
C TYR A 166 -2.65 -9.06 -9.42
N ALA A 167 -2.81 -7.77 -9.08
CA ALA A 167 -2.69 -6.67 -10.04
C ALA A 167 -1.34 -6.70 -10.78
N ARG A 168 -0.23 -6.95 -10.06
CA ARG A 168 1.11 -7.09 -10.65
C ARG A 168 1.21 -8.29 -11.59
N GLN A 169 0.66 -9.43 -11.21
CA GLN A 169 0.64 -10.64 -12.02
C GLN A 169 -0.15 -10.42 -13.32
N CYS A 170 -1.38 -9.89 -13.23
CA CYS A 170 -2.18 -9.46 -14.38
C CYS A 170 -1.43 -8.43 -15.23
N ALA A 171 -0.62 -7.59 -14.58
CA ALA A 171 0.21 -6.63 -15.24
C ALA A 171 1.50 -7.18 -15.86
N GLN A 172 1.81 -8.46 -15.68
CA GLN A 172 3.09 -9.08 -16.09
C GLN A 172 4.30 -8.34 -15.48
N ILE A 173 4.18 -7.97 -14.20
CA ILE A 173 5.26 -7.38 -13.42
C ILE A 173 5.79 -8.47 -12.50
N GLN A 174 6.96 -9.01 -12.84
CA GLN A 174 7.59 -10.12 -12.12
C GLN A 174 8.51 -9.62 -11.02
N SER A 175 9.11 -8.45 -11.22
CA SER A 175 10.19 -7.94 -10.38
C SER A 175 9.89 -6.54 -9.84
N TYR A 176 10.54 -6.15 -8.74
CA TYR A 176 10.48 -4.77 -8.21
C TYR A 176 11.39 -3.82 -9.01
N GLN A 177 12.25 -4.39 -9.85
CA GLN A 177 13.18 -3.71 -10.74
C GLN A 177 12.54 -3.41 -12.10
N ASP A 178 11.46 -4.09 -12.47
CA ASP A 178 10.76 -3.86 -13.74
C ASP A 178 10.42 -2.38 -13.92
N ALA A 179 10.69 -1.85 -15.11
CA ALA A 179 10.29 -0.49 -15.50
C ALA A 179 8.79 -0.44 -15.85
N LYS A 180 7.96 -1.00 -14.99
CA LYS A 180 6.52 -1.14 -15.16
C LYS A 180 5.80 -1.06 -13.83
N GLU A 181 4.69 -0.35 -13.82
CA GLU A 181 3.79 -0.24 -12.67
C GLU A 181 2.34 -0.47 -13.12
N VAL A 182 1.53 -1.03 -12.23
CA VAL A 182 0.09 -1.15 -12.39
C VAL A 182 -0.62 -0.18 -11.47
N ILE A 183 -1.57 0.57 -12.02
CA ILE A 183 -2.42 1.54 -11.33
C ILE A 183 -3.72 0.85 -10.93
N LEU A 184 -4.00 0.82 -9.63
CA LEU A 184 -5.20 0.25 -9.05
C LEU A 184 -6.28 1.33 -8.93
N PHE A 185 -7.53 0.91 -9.05
CA PHE A 185 -8.71 1.77 -8.91
C PHE A 185 -9.78 1.07 -8.07
N ASN A 186 -10.69 1.84 -7.47
CA ASN A 186 -11.77 1.33 -6.64
C ASN A 186 -13.05 1.04 -7.46
N ARG A 187 -14.13 0.63 -6.79
CA ARG A 187 -15.41 0.29 -7.45
C ARG A 187 -16.14 1.50 -8.03
N ASP A 188 -15.79 2.70 -7.60
CA ASP A 188 -16.34 3.96 -8.11
C ASP A 188 -15.51 4.51 -9.27
N ASN A 189 -14.64 3.67 -9.88
CA ASN A 189 -13.76 4.05 -10.98
C ASN A 189 -12.76 5.16 -10.65
N GLN A 190 -12.37 5.27 -9.37
CA GLN A 190 -11.41 6.26 -8.91
C GLN A 190 -10.04 5.61 -8.67
N VAL A 191 -8.97 6.24 -9.14
CA VAL A 191 -7.61 5.78 -8.90
C VAL A 191 -7.32 5.71 -7.39
N MET A 192 -6.62 4.66 -6.96
CA MET A 192 -6.19 4.46 -5.57
C MET A 192 -4.67 4.66 -5.41
N ASP A 193 -3.89 3.76 -6.00
CA ASP A 193 -2.43 3.68 -5.88
C ASP A 193 -1.83 3.04 -7.13
N GLY A 194 -0.50 2.96 -7.21
CA GLY A 194 0.19 1.89 -7.91
C GLY A 194 0.47 0.69 -6.99
N SER A 195 0.87 -0.47 -7.53
CA SER A 195 1.11 -1.65 -6.69
C SER A 195 2.16 -1.42 -5.59
N ILE A 196 3.17 -0.58 -5.86
CA ILE A 196 4.23 -0.20 -4.92
C ILE A 196 4.54 1.30 -4.94
N THR A 197 3.67 2.12 -5.53
CA THR A 197 3.88 3.55 -5.74
C THR A 197 2.62 4.36 -5.48
N THR A 198 2.77 5.66 -5.28
CA THR A 198 1.68 6.64 -5.36
C THR A 198 1.71 7.29 -6.74
N PRO A 199 0.59 7.35 -7.47
CA PRO A 199 0.51 8.06 -8.74
C PRO A 199 0.10 9.54 -8.57
N TYR A 200 0.53 10.37 -9.52
CA TYR A 200 0.14 11.77 -9.63
C TYR A 200 -0.17 12.12 -11.09
N PHE A 201 -1.28 12.82 -11.30
CA PHE A 201 -1.84 13.17 -12.60
C PHE A 201 -2.03 14.68 -12.69
N TYR A 202 -1.79 15.27 -13.86
CA TYR A 202 -2.00 16.70 -14.06
C TYR A 202 -3.45 16.96 -14.49
N ARG A 203 -4.24 17.61 -13.64
CA ARG A 203 -5.66 17.89 -13.88
C ARG A 203 -5.95 19.34 -13.48
N ASP A 204 -6.73 20.05 -14.29
CA ASP A 204 -7.22 21.40 -14.00
C ASP A 204 -6.12 22.38 -13.54
N GLY A 205 -4.98 22.36 -14.23
CA GLY A 205 -3.85 23.26 -13.95
C GLY A 205 -2.99 22.89 -12.72
N LYS A 206 -3.21 21.72 -12.10
CA LYS A 206 -2.49 21.30 -10.90
C LYS A 206 -2.17 19.80 -10.91
N TRP A 207 -1.14 19.43 -10.15
CA TRP A 207 -0.84 18.03 -9.89
C TRP A 207 -1.77 17.49 -8.80
N MET A 208 -2.47 16.42 -9.14
CA MET A 208 -3.42 15.72 -8.29
C MET A 208 -2.88 14.33 -7.93
N THR A 209 -3.10 13.90 -6.70
CA THR A 209 -2.87 12.52 -6.26
C THR A 209 -4.15 11.98 -5.61
N PRO A 210 -4.44 10.67 -5.68
CA PRO A 210 -5.67 10.10 -5.13
C PRO A 210 -5.94 10.55 -3.70
N HIS A 211 -7.18 10.93 -3.39
CA HIS A 211 -7.61 11.26 -2.04
C HIS A 211 -7.58 10.04 -1.12
N ARG A 212 -7.43 10.24 0.19
CA ARG A 212 -7.42 9.14 1.17
C ARG A 212 -8.69 8.28 1.07
N ASP A 213 -9.81 8.94 0.79
CA ASP A 213 -11.13 8.30 0.77
C ASP A 213 -11.33 7.40 -0.46
N CYS A 214 -10.47 7.51 -1.49
CA CYS A 214 -10.42 6.54 -2.58
C CYS A 214 -9.97 5.15 -2.09
N GLY A 215 -9.37 5.07 -0.88
CA GLY A 215 -9.07 3.82 -0.16
C GLY A 215 -7.65 3.28 -0.38
N GLY A 216 -6.78 4.04 -1.06
CA GLY A 216 -5.38 3.70 -1.26
C GLY A 216 -4.49 3.91 -0.03
N GLN A 217 -3.22 3.50 -0.14
CA GLN A 217 -2.21 3.65 0.88
C GLN A 217 -1.85 5.12 1.07
N GLN A 218 -1.72 5.52 2.33
CA GLN A 218 -1.20 6.84 2.69
C GLN A 218 0.33 6.85 2.57
N GLY A 219 0.83 6.84 1.33
CA GLY A 219 2.25 6.82 0.99
C GLY A 219 3.04 7.94 1.68
N THR A 220 4.27 7.66 2.13
CA THR A 220 5.09 8.66 2.84
C THR A 220 5.51 9.80 1.94
N THR A 221 5.88 9.51 0.69
CA THR A 221 6.17 10.52 -0.33
C THR A 221 4.93 11.30 -0.77
N ARG A 222 3.77 10.64 -0.84
CA ARG A 222 2.47 11.28 -1.09
C ARG A 222 2.17 12.35 -0.05
N ARG A 223 2.20 11.96 1.22
CA ARG A 223 1.89 12.87 2.33
C ARG A 223 2.90 14.01 2.40
N TRP A 224 4.19 13.71 2.23
CA TRP A 224 5.22 14.74 2.12
C TRP A 224 4.94 15.71 0.97
N ALA A 225 4.60 15.24 -0.24
CA ALA A 225 4.34 16.11 -1.39
C ALA A 225 3.14 17.04 -1.18
N ILE A 226 2.09 16.54 -0.52
CA ILE A 226 0.93 17.36 -0.11
C ILE A 226 1.35 18.41 0.93
N ASP A 227 2.08 18.01 1.97
CA ASP A 227 2.55 18.92 3.03
C ASP A 227 3.49 20.01 2.47
N GLN A 228 4.20 19.73 1.38
CA GLN A 228 5.04 20.71 0.67
C GLN A 228 4.27 21.58 -0.35
N GLY A 229 2.96 21.35 -0.54
CA GLY A 229 2.15 22.08 -1.53
C GLY A 229 2.50 21.75 -3.00
N ILE A 230 3.21 20.65 -3.24
CA ILE A 230 3.66 20.23 -4.58
C ILE A 230 2.50 19.61 -5.38
N CYS A 231 1.55 18.98 -4.69
CA CYS A 231 0.35 18.39 -5.27
C CYS A 231 -0.84 18.49 -4.31
N HIS A 232 -2.03 18.20 -4.83
CA HIS A 232 -3.28 18.23 -4.08
C HIS A 232 -3.93 16.86 -4.06
N ALA A 233 -4.54 16.50 -2.94
CA ALA A 233 -5.34 15.29 -2.86
C ALA A 233 -6.70 15.51 -3.53
N GLY A 234 -7.17 14.55 -4.34
CA GLY A 234 -8.49 14.62 -4.95
C GLY A 234 -8.86 13.33 -5.68
N ILE A 235 -10.02 13.33 -6.31
CA ILE A 235 -10.50 12.19 -7.09
C ILE A 235 -9.89 12.27 -8.49
N ILE A 236 -9.32 11.16 -8.95
CA ILE A 236 -8.92 10.97 -10.35
C ILE A 236 -9.75 9.82 -10.90
N ASP A 237 -10.70 10.13 -11.77
CA ASP A 237 -11.50 9.12 -12.46
C ASP A 237 -10.65 8.46 -13.56
N ILE A 238 -10.70 7.13 -13.64
CA ILE A 238 -9.92 6.35 -14.61
C ILE A 238 -10.23 6.72 -16.06
N SER A 239 -11.44 7.20 -16.36
CA SER A 239 -11.85 7.65 -17.70
C SER A 239 -11.09 8.90 -18.17
N THR A 240 -10.49 9.66 -17.24
CA THR A 240 -9.72 10.85 -17.56
C THR A 240 -8.27 10.55 -17.96
N ILE A 241 -7.81 9.31 -17.77
CA ILE A 241 -6.43 8.92 -18.01
C ILE A 241 -6.25 8.62 -19.51
N LYS A 242 -5.28 9.29 -20.14
CA LYS A 242 -5.07 9.17 -21.59
C LYS A 242 -3.88 8.27 -21.90
N HIS A 243 -3.98 7.52 -23.01
CA HIS A 243 -2.81 6.86 -23.58
C HIS A 243 -1.69 7.88 -23.82
N ASP A 244 -0.44 7.47 -23.60
CA ASP A 244 0.77 8.28 -23.67
C ASP A 244 0.89 9.44 -22.68
N GLU A 245 -0.07 9.62 -21.78
CA GLU A 245 0.01 10.62 -20.70
C GLU A 245 1.24 10.36 -19.83
N ILE A 246 2.03 11.41 -19.57
CA ILE A 246 3.14 11.34 -18.61
C ILE A 246 2.60 11.62 -17.22
N ILE A 247 2.77 10.65 -16.34
CA ILE A 247 2.39 10.73 -14.93
C ILE A 247 3.63 10.68 -14.05
N TRP A 248 3.49 11.12 -12.82
CA TRP A 248 4.51 10.85 -11.80
C TRP A 248 4.12 9.65 -10.95
N LEU A 249 5.13 8.91 -10.52
CA LEU A 249 5.05 7.87 -9.52
C LEU A 249 6.03 8.20 -8.40
N SER A 250 5.69 7.82 -7.18
CA SER A 250 6.64 7.95 -6.06
C SER A 250 6.55 6.83 -5.04
N ASN A 251 7.66 6.55 -4.36
CA ASN A 251 7.64 5.76 -3.13
C ASN A 251 8.84 6.11 -2.23
N GLY A 252 8.82 5.61 -0.98
CA GLY A 252 9.86 5.87 0.02
C GLY A 252 11.23 5.29 -0.29
N VAL A 253 11.41 4.56 -1.40
CA VAL A 253 12.69 3.95 -1.79
C VAL A 253 13.29 4.64 -3.02
N LYS A 254 12.52 4.75 -4.10
CA LYS A 254 12.96 5.32 -5.40
C LYS A 254 12.84 6.85 -5.46
N GLY A 255 12.11 7.48 -4.54
CA GLY A 255 11.75 8.90 -4.69
C GLY A 255 10.66 9.09 -5.73
N PHE A 256 10.73 10.17 -6.49
CA PHE A 256 9.82 10.55 -7.56
C PHE A 256 10.42 10.19 -8.92
N PHE A 257 9.59 9.69 -9.83
CA PHE A 257 9.98 9.38 -11.19
C PHE A 257 8.77 9.39 -12.12
N THR A 258 9.00 9.72 -13.39
CA THR A 258 7.96 9.76 -14.42
C THR A 258 7.69 8.37 -15.01
N ALA A 259 6.45 8.12 -15.40
CA ALA A 259 6.04 6.97 -16.19
C ALA A 259 5.12 7.42 -17.33
N ARG A 260 5.15 6.69 -18.45
CA ARG A 260 4.19 6.87 -19.55
C ARG A 260 3.04 5.91 -19.34
N PHE A 261 1.82 6.44 -19.28
CA PHE A 261 0.63 5.61 -19.22
C PHE A 261 0.38 4.95 -20.58
N VAL A 262 0.18 3.64 -20.56
CA VAL A 262 -0.11 2.84 -21.74
C VAL A 262 -1.50 2.26 -21.56
N ALA A 263 -2.48 2.86 -22.23
CA ALA A 263 -3.81 2.27 -22.34
C ALA A 263 -3.68 0.90 -23.03
N CYS A 264 -4.25 -0.13 -22.43
CA CYS A 264 -4.20 -1.49 -22.95
C CYS A 264 -5.65 -1.90 -23.28
N ASN A 265 -6.02 -1.82 -24.56
CA ASN A 265 -7.39 -2.08 -25.02
C ASN A 265 -7.89 -3.48 -24.59
N ASP A 266 -7.02 -4.49 -24.61
CA ASP A 266 -7.36 -5.86 -24.18
C ASP A 266 -7.60 -6.00 -22.66
N ARG A 267 -7.13 -5.04 -21.85
CA ARG A 267 -7.34 -5.03 -20.39
C ARG A 267 -8.63 -4.33 -20.01
N LEU A 268 -8.95 -3.24 -20.71
CA LEU A 268 -10.22 -2.52 -20.57
C LEU A 268 -11.40 -3.32 -21.12
N ALA A 269 -11.19 -4.13 -22.17
CA ALA A 269 -12.20 -5.05 -22.70
C ALA A 269 -12.55 -6.21 -21.75
N ARG A 270 -11.73 -6.48 -20.73
CA ARG A 270 -12.01 -7.46 -19.65
C ARG A 270 -12.59 -6.83 -18.40
N THR A 271 -12.65 -5.50 -18.33
CA THR A 271 -13.54 -4.81 -17.39
C THR A 271 -14.96 -5.11 -17.89
N PRO A 272 -15.87 -5.68 -17.07
CA PRO A 272 -17.25 -5.85 -17.50
C PRO A 272 -17.77 -4.48 -17.93
N SER A 273 -18.00 -4.29 -19.24
CA SER A 273 -18.45 -3.01 -19.74
C SER A 273 -19.83 -2.74 -19.14
N TYR A 274 -19.90 -1.59 -18.49
CA TYR A 274 -21.07 -0.95 -17.91
C TYR A 274 -22.18 -0.64 -18.94
N GLU A 275 -21.96 -0.90 -20.23
CA GLU A 275 -22.86 -0.57 -21.35
C GLU A 275 -24.00 -1.59 -21.59
N SER A 276 -24.01 -2.76 -20.94
CA SER A 276 -25.06 -3.78 -21.19
C SER A 276 -26.30 -3.69 -20.30
N ARG A 277 -26.38 -2.73 -19.36
CA ARG A 277 -27.49 -2.65 -18.38
C ARG A 277 -28.47 -1.49 -18.54
N ILE A 278 -28.47 -0.81 -19.70
CA ILE A 278 -29.47 0.23 -20.01
C ILE A 278 -30.37 -0.14 -21.21
N SER A 279 -30.05 -1.16 -22.01
CA SER A 279 -30.86 -1.52 -23.18
C SER A 279 -31.80 -2.73 -23.02
N HIS A 280 -31.82 -3.41 -21.86
CA HIS A 280 -32.65 -4.60 -21.66
C HIS A 280 -33.32 -4.66 -20.28
N VAL A 281 -34.12 -3.65 -19.92
CA VAL A 281 -35.31 -3.83 -19.07
C VAL A 281 -36.42 -2.90 -19.59
N SER A 282 -37.10 -3.41 -20.61
CA SER A 282 -38.55 -3.31 -20.87
C SER A 282 -39.24 -1.93 -20.92
N ARG A 283 -39.48 -1.49 -22.17
CA ARG A 283 -40.83 -1.13 -22.62
C ARG A 283 -41.73 -2.38 -22.64
N SER A 284 -43.04 -2.18 -22.52
CA SER A 284 -44.17 -3.15 -22.43
C SER A 284 -44.45 -3.60 -20.98
N ASP A 285 -45.65 -3.52 -20.42
CA ASP A 285 -46.96 -3.12 -20.94
C ASP A 285 -47.92 -2.88 -19.75
N SER A 286 -48.96 -2.08 -20.01
CA SER A 286 -50.31 -2.07 -19.40
C SER A 286 -50.53 -2.38 -17.89
N GLY A 287 -50.93 -1.34 -17.16
CA GLY A 287 -52.17 -1.22 -16.36
C GLY A 287 -52.59 -2.33 -15.37
N ILE A 288 -52.77 -1.94 -14.11
CA ILE A 288 -54.07 -1.79 -13.40
C ILE A 288 -53.80 -1.57 -11.89
N ASP A 289 -54.54 -0.61 -11.34
CA ASP A 289 -54.64 -0.20 -9.94
C ASP A 289 -55.30 -1.29 -9.06
N GLU A 290 -54.88 -1.44 -7.80
CA GLU A 290 -55.81 -1.44 -6.65
C GLU A 290 -55.10 -1.50 -5.28
N LYS A 291 -55.62 -0.67 -4.36
CA LYS A 291 -55.30 -0.55 -2.94
C LYS A 291 -55.91 -1.71 -2.15
N HIS A 292 -55.29 -2.11 -1.02
CA HIS A 292 -56.02 -2.21 0.26
C HIS A 292 -55.08 -2.36 1.49
N SER A 293 -55.40 -1.58 2.53
CA SER A 293 -54.88 -1.67 3.91
C SER A 293 -55.37 -2.91 4.64
N LEU A 294 -54.61 -3.38 5.65
CA LEU A 294 -54.97 -3.49 7.08
C LEU A 294 -54.05 -4.50 7.82
N ARG A 295 -53.50 -4.09 8.97
CA ARG A 295 -53.18 -4.94 10.15
C ARG A 295 -54.36 -4.83 11.14
N PRO A 296 -54.44 -5.49 12.33
CA PRO A 296 -53.50 -6.40 13.04
C PRO A 296 -54.18 -7.66 13.67
N HIS A 297 -53.43 -8.52 14.36
CA HIS A 297 -53.75 -9.02 15.72
C HIS A 297 -52.61 -9.83 16.35
N GLN A 298 -52.57 -9.77 17.69
CA GLN A 298 -51.58 -10.28 18.65
C GLN A 298 -51.92 -11.69 19.17
N ASP A 299 -51.09 -12.14 20.12
CA ASP A 299 -51.28 -13.16 21.17
C ASP A 299 -50.62 -14.53 20.89
N GLU A 300 -49.94 -15.23 21.82
CA GLU A 300 -49.33 -14.96 23.13
C GLU A 300 -48.61 -16.28 23.58
N VAL A 301 -47.53 -16.14 24.37
CA VAL A 301 -46.96 -16.99 25.46
C VAL A 301 -46.63 -18.51 25.33
N ALA A 302 -45.38 -18.86 25.73
CA ALA A 302 -44.94 -19.80 26.81
C ALA A 302 -43.52 -20.35 26.51
N GLU A 303 -42.44 -19.92 27.20
CA GLU A 303 -41.88 -20.43 28.48
C GLU A 303 -41.68 -21.96 28.54
N ASP A 304 -40.43 -22.44 28.53
CA ASP A 304 -39.77 -22.96 29.75
C ASP A 304 -38.31 -23.42 29.56
N ASP A 305 -37.62 -23.33 30.69
CA ASP A 305 -36.20 -23.52 31.07
C ASP A 305 -35.46 -24.82 30.68
N ILE A 306 -34.12 -24.77 30.76
CA ILE A 306 -33.25 -25.54 31.69
C ILE A 306 -31.79 -25.63 31.15
N GLU A 307 -30.86 -24.91 31.81
CA GLU A 307 -29.45 -25.30 32.03
C GLU A 307 -29.38 -26.04 33.40
N PRO A 308 -28.35 -26.86 33.80
CA PRO A 308 -26.90 -26.57 33.71
C PRO A 308 -26.00 -27.84 33.51
N THR A 309 -24.68 -27.82 33.24
CA THR A 309 -23.58 -27.76 34.23
C THR A 309 -22.20 -28.04 33.59
N ARG A 310 -21.25 -27.13 33.81
CA ARG A 310 -19.88 -27.28 34.40
C ARG A 310 -19.02 -28.54 34.11
N GLN A 311 -17.82 -28.35 33.53
CA GLN A 311 -16.58 -28.97 34.06
C GLN A 311 -15.29 -28.20 33.68
N LYS A 312 -14.43 -28.05 34.69
CA LYS A 312 -13.07 -27.46 34.70
C LYS A 312 -12.03 -28.50 34.27
N TRP A 313 -10.93 -28.09 33.63
CA TRP A 313 -9.60 -28.70 33.80
C TRP A 313 -8.48 -27.64 33.62
N THR A 314 -7.45 -27.74 34.45
CA THR A 314 -6.27 -26.86 34.57
C THR A 314 -4.97 -27.62 34.29
N ALA A 315 -4.04 -27.00 33.54
CA ALA A 315 -2.55 -26.88 33.65
C ALA A 315 -1.69 -28.12 34.07
N GLU A 316 -0.46 -28.46 33.62
CA GLU A 316 0.75 -27.91 32.93
C GLU A 316 1.72 -29.15 32.69
N PRO A 317 3.08 -29.08 32.53
CA PRO A 317 4.04 -28.31 31.69
C PRO A 317 5.11 -29.18 30.95
N GLY A 318 5.99 -28.57 30.13
CA GLY A 318 7.30 -29.10 29.69
C GLY A 318 7.73 -28.60 28.29
N ALA A 319 8.71 -27.69 28.13
CA ALA A 319 10.16 -27.93 27.90
C ALA A 319 10.43 -28.80 26.66
N GLU A 320 11.34 -28.56 25.72
CA GLU A 320 12.36 -27.55 25.38
C GLU A 320 12.75 -27.86 23.92
N ASP A 321 13.49 -26.94 23.28
CA ASP A 321 14.27 -27.13 22.05
C ASP A 321 13.55 -27.52 20.74
N PHE A 322 13.57 -26.62 19.75
CA PHE A 322 14.08 -26.97 18.42
C PHE A 322 14.50 -25.73 17.61
N ARG A 323 15.55 -25.97 16.83
CA ARG A 323 16.52 -25.04 16.26
C ARG A 323 15.98 -24.14 15.14
N ASN A 324 16.64 -22.99 15.02
CA ASN A 324 16.82 -22.21 13.80
C ASN A 324 17.10 -23.10 12.58
N THR A 325 16.19 -23.15 11.60
CA THR A 325 16.57 -23.31 10.18
C THR A 325 15.57 -22.66 9.23
N ALA A 326 16.11 -21.71 8.47
CA ALA A 326 15.89 -21.48 7.04
C ALA A 326 14.50 -21.02 6.53
N PHE A 327 14.45 -19.71 6.25
CA PHE A 327 13.75 -19.14 5.09
C PHE A 327 14.10 -19.91 3.81
N THR A 328 13.11 -20.56 3.20
CA THR A 328 13.19 -21.01 1.80
C THR A 328 11.82 -20.91 1.13
N LEU A 329 11.85 -20.54 -0.14
CA LEU A 329 10.74 -20.22 -1.04
C LEU A 329 9.76 -21.39 -1.26
N ASP A 330 8.66 -21.48 -0.51
CA ASP A 330 7.67 -22.58 -0.74
C ASP A 330 6.18 -22.16 -0.70
N VAL A 331 5.87 -20.89 -0.94
CA VAL A 331 4.46 -20.43 -1.03
C VAL A 331 3.98 -20.37 -2.50
N PHE A 332 4.88 -20.41 -3.47
CA PHE A 332 4.52 -20.26 -4.90
C PHE A 332 4.15 -21.57 -5.60
N GLU A 333 4.61 -22.75 -5.12
CA GLU A 333 4.34 -24.02 -5.82
C GLU A 333 2.99 -24.67 -5.48
N ARG A 334 2.32 -24.25 -4.39
CA ARG A 334 1.03 -24.86 -3.99
C ARG A 334 -0.20 -24.32 -4.74
N ALA A 335 -0.07 -23.26 -5.53
CA ALA A 335 -1.21 -22.61 -6.20
C ALA A 335 -1.45 -23.05 -7.65
N LEU A 336 -0.72 -24.04 -8.18
CA LEU A 336 -0.84 -24.52 -9.57
C LEU A 336 -1.45 -25.93 -9.71
N LYS A 337 -2.13 -26.44 -8.68
CA LYS A 337 -2.78 -27.77 -8.72
C LYS A 337 -4.24 -27.81 -8.25
N LEU A 338 -4.99 -26.72 -8.45
CA LEU A 338 -6.46 -26.74 -8.36
C LEU A 338 -7.09 -26.03 -9.55
#